data_AF-A0A951MRG7-F1
#
_entry.id   AF-A0A951MRG7-F1
#
_cell.length_a   1.000
_cell.length_b   1.000
_cell.length_c   1.000
_cell.angle_alpha   90.00
_cell.angle_beta   90.00
_cell.angle_gamma   90.00
#
_symmetry.space_group_name_H-M   'P 1'
#
loop_
_entity.id
_entity.type
_entity.pdbx_description
1 polymer ?
#
loop_
_entity_poly.entity_id
_entity_poly.type
_entity_poly.pdbx_seq_one_letter_code
_entity_poly.pdbx_strand_id
1 'polypeptide(L)'
;MARGTEPHPLQDEFDLNGAAQCGFCTPGILCSAAALLDVNLGHGQTSYPVAEVLAARGIPFAFLTGYGATNVRARYRKGIGAGGNVGSGKLTTLLSRPLGVSDAVNPSPATGGEDPETLDRARENAPLTTLTLDRAVSIADYRNFARAFAGIDKAHALWIPSGIGRGVLLTIAGVDGAEVPETSEVYGNLADALATYGDPLVPIRIVNHLDSR
;
A
#
# COMPACT_ATOMS: atom_id res chain seq x y z
N MET A 1 1.28 -10.49 26.88
CA MET A 1 1.05 -11.83 26.28
C MET A 1 0.60 -12.82 27.34
N ALA A 2 -0.04 -13.92 26.94
CA ALA A 2 -0.62 -14.96 27.82
C ALA A 2 0.31 -15.36 28.98
N ARG A 3 -0.28 -15.69 30.13
CA ARG A 3 0.43 -16.27 31.28
C ARG A 3 -0.11 -17.68 31.52
N GLY A 4 0.69 -18.69 31.21
CA GLY A 4 0.25 -20.08 31.32
C GLY A 4 -0.89 -20.36 30.34
N THR A 5 -2.03 -20.82 30.85
CA THR A 5 -3.24 -21.13 30.05
C THR A 5 -4.21 -19.96 29.94
N GLU A 6 -3.94 -18.83 30.61
CA GLU A 6 -4.80 -17.66 30.54
C GLU A 6 -4.40 -16.78 29.35
N PRO A 7 -5.28 -16.61 28.35
CA PRO A 7 -5.05 -15.69 27.25
C PRO A 7 -4.96 -14.24 27.76
N HIS A 8 -4.12 -13.45 27.11
CA HIS A 8 -4.08 -12.01 27.37
C HIS A 8 -5.39 -11.37 26.89
N PRO A 9 -5.92 -10.32 27.53
CA PRO A 9 -7.16 -9.66 27.08
C PRO A 9 -7.15 -9.25 25.60
N LEU A 10 -5.98 -8.85 25.08
CA LEU A 10 -5.78 -8.57 23.65
C LEU A 10 -5.92 -9.80 22.74
N GLN A 11 -5.50 -10.98 23.23
CA GLN A 11 -5.67 -12.25 22.53
C GLN A 11 -7.15 -12.67 22.53
N ASP A 12 -7.86 -12.46 23.64
CA ASP A 12 -9.31 -12.71 23.75
C ASP A 12 -10.11 -11.83 22.78
N GLU A 13 -9.82 -10.52 22.74
CA GLU A 13 -10.50 -9.61 21.82
C GLU A 13 -10.22 -9.95 20.35
N PHE A 14 -9.02 -10.45 20.04
CA PHE A 14 -8.69 -10.91 18.69
C PHE A 14 -9.48 -12.16 18.28
N ASP A 15 -9.71 -13.07 19.23
CA ASP A 15 -10.53 -14.27 19.02
C ASP A 15 -12.01 -13.90 18.85
N LEU A 16 -12.56 -13.09 19.77
CA LEU A 16 -13.97 -12.68 19.79
C LEU A 16 -14.40 -11.91 18.55
N ASN A 17 -13.51 -11.11 17.97
CA ASN A 17 -13.81 -10.26 16.81
C ASN A 17 -13.33 -10.86 15.48
N GLY A 18 -12.86 -12.12 15.47
CA GLY A 18 -12.38 -12.78 14.26
C GLY A 18 -11.16 -12.09 13.64
N ALA A 19 -10.37 -11.38 14.43
CA ALA A 19 -9.16 -10.69 13.99
C ALA A 19 -7.97 -11.63 13.82
N ALA A 20 -8.09 -12.88 14.29
CA ALA A 20 -7.13 -13.94 14.02
C ALA A 20 -7.16 -14.33 12.53
N GLN A 21 -6.06 -14.07 11.81
CA GLN A 21 -5.83 -14.61 10.47
C GLN A 21 -4.95 -15.87 10.53
N CYS A 22 -4.58 -16.42 9.37
CA CYS A 22 -3.73 -17.60 9.27
C CYS A 22 -2.53 -17.51 10.23
N GLY A 23 -2.29 -18.60 10.97
CA GLY A 23 -1.62 -18.62 12.28
C GLY A 23 -0.16 -18.13 12.37
N PHE A 24 0.38 -17.51 11.33
CA PHE A 24 1.70 -16.89 11.32
C PHE A 24 1.64 -15.36 11.54
N CYS A 25 0.60 -14.67 11.05
CA CYS A 25 0.48 -13.21 11.17
C CYS A 25 0.03 -12.79 12.57
N THR A 26 -0.84 -13.61 13.18
CA THR A 26 -1.52 -13.32 14.45
C THR A 26 -0.53 -13.05 15.60
N PRO A 27 0.55 -13.83 15.82
CA PRO A 27 1.55 -13.49 16.83
C PRO A 27 2.26 -12.16 16.57
N GLY A 28 2.56 -11.83 15.31
CA GLY A 28 3.20 -10.57 14.92
C GLY A 28 2.29 -9.37 15.20
N ILE A 29 1.02 -9.46 14.78
CA ILE A 29 0.02 -8.41 15.02
C ILE A 29 -0.22 -8.24 16.52
N LEU A 30 -0.30 -9.34 17.29
CA LEU A 30 -0.45 -9.28 18.75
C LEU A 30 0.77 -8.65 19.45
N CYS A 31 1.99 -8.95 18.98
CA CYS A 31 3.22 -8.33 19.49
C CYS A 31 3.33 -6.85 19.12
N SER A 32 2.99 -6.48 17.88
CA SER A 32 2.93 -5.08 17.44
C SER A 32 1.81 -4.31 18.13
N ALA A 33 0.68 -4.98 18.40
CA ALA A 33 -0.42 -4.40 19.16
C ALA A 33 -0.09 -4.28 20.65
N ALA A 34 0.73 -5.18 21.20
CA ALA A 34 1.29 -5.03 22.54
C ALA A 34 2.36 -3.92 22.61
N ALA A 35 2.96 -3.52 21.48
CA ALA A 35 3.83 -2.36 21.37
C ALA A 35 3.05 -1.03 21.21
N LEU A 36 1.71 -1.08 21.20
CA LEU A 36 0.87 0.12 21.30
C LEU A 36 1.01 0.69 22.71
N LEU A 37 1.55 1.90 22.79
CA LEU A 37 1.81 2.55 24.06
C LEU A 37 0.49 3.04 24.66
N ASP A 38 0.13 2.52 25.82
CA ASP A 38 -0.88 3.16 26.67
C ASP A 38 -0.30 4.49 27.16
N VAL A 39 -1.05 5.58 27.01
CA VAL A 39 -0.58 6.91 27.44
C VAL A 39 -0.47 6.99 28.95
N ASN A 40 -1.29 6.26 29.70
CA ASN A 40 -1.26 6.28 31.15
C ASN A 40 -0.79 4.95 31.70
N LEU A 41 0.42 4.96 32.27
CA LEU A 41 1.06 3.78 32.86
C LEU A 41 0.64 3.56 34.33
N GLY A 42 -0.28 4.39 34.84
CA GLY A 42 -0.66 4.46 36.25
C GLY A 42 0.25 5.38 37.06
N HIS A 43 -0.15 5.69 38.31
CA HIS A 43 0.66 6.49 39.26
C HIS A 43 1.17 7.84 38.75
N GLY A 44 0.42 8.50 37.86
CA GLY A 44 0.81 9.78 37.26
C GLY A 44 1.93 9.69 36.21
N GLN A 45 2.32 8.48 35.82
CA GLN A 45 3.34 8.23 34.80
C GLN A 45 2.71 8.04 33.42
N THR A 46 3.44 8.47 32.40
CA THR A 46 3.00 8.40 31.00
C THR A 46 4.05 7.73 30.12
N SER A 47 3.64 7.22 28.97
CA SER A 47 4.55 6.61 27.98
C SER A 47 5.24 7.64 27.06
N TYR A 48 5.03 8.94 27.27
CA TYR A 48 5.65 10.00 26.47
C TYR A 48 7.19 9.91 26.42
N PRO A 49 7.92 9.64 27.52
CA PRO A 49 9.38 9.49 27.45
C PRO A 49 9.83 8.33 26.55
N VAL A 50 9.03 7.26 26.47
CA VAL A 50 9.30 6.11 25.58
C VAL A 50 8.99 6.47 24.14
N ALA A 51 7.87 7.17 23.90
CA ALA A 51 7.49 7.67 22.58
C ALA A 51 8.54 8.63 21.98
N GLU A 52 9.13 9.50 22.80
CA GLU A 52 10.22 10.40 22.38
C GLU A 52 11.46 9.63 21.92
N VAL A 53 11.83 8.54 22.62
CA VAL A 53 12.96 7.68 22.23
C VAL A 53 12.65 6.93 20.92
N LEU A 54 11.43 6.45 20.73
CA LEU A 54 11.02 5.79 19.49
C LEU A 54 11.01 6.77 18.31
N ALA A 55 10.50 7.99 18.51
CA ALA A 55 10.52 9.07 17.52
C ALA A 55 11.96 9.42 17.11
N ALA A 56 12.86 9.59 18.08
CA ALA A 56 14.28 9.88 17.83
C ALA A 56 14.99 8.77 17.04
N ARG A 57 14.46 7.55 17.07
CA ARG A 57 14.96 6.38 16.33
C ARG A 57 14.22 6.13 15.01
N GLY A 58 13.26 6.97 14.64
CA GLY A 58 12.46 6.81 13.43
C GLY A 58 11.53 5.58 13.47
N ILE A 59 11.22 5.06 14.66
CA ILE A 59 10.35 3.90 14.82
C ILE A 59 8.90 4.39 14.91
N PRO A 60 7.99 3.98 14.01
CA PRO A 60 6.60 4.41 14.04
C PRO A 60 5.87 3.82 15.27
N PHE A 61 5.05 4.63 15.93
CA PHE A 61 4.22 4.22 17.06
C PHE A 61 2.86 4.91 17.01
N ALA A 62 1.88 4.35 17.73
CA ALA A 62 0.59 4.96 17.96
C ALA A 62 0.23 4.87 19.44
N PHE A 63 -0.39 5.93 19.97
CA PHE A 63 -0.99 5.92 21.30
C PHE A 63 -2.38 5.29 21.23
N LEU A 64 -2.64 4.26 22.04
CA LEU A 64 -4.01 3.87 22.37
C LEU A 64 -4.26 4.21 23.82
N THR A 65 -4.89 5.36 24.03
CA THR A 65 -5.39 5.70 25.35
C THR A 65 -6.70 4.97 25.53
N GLY A 66 -6.78 4.04 26.47
CA GLY A 66 -7.99 3.24 26.74
C GLY A 66 -9.17 4.04 27.32
N TYR A 67 -9.27 5.35 27.06
CA TYR A 67 -10.39 6.17 27.54
C TYR A 67 -11.53 6.19 26.50
N GLY A 68 -12.20 5.04 26.39
CA GLY A 68 -13.50 4.91 25.71
C GLY A 68 -13.45 4.39 24.27
N ALA A 69 -14.49 3.62 23.89
CA ALA A 69 -14.63 2.93 22.60
C ALA A 69 -14.82 3.84 21.36
N THR A 70 -14.49 5.14 21.44
CA THR A 70 -14.84 6.15 20.42
C THR A 70 -13.76 7.21 20.17
N ASN A 71 -12.51 6.97 20.57
CA ASN A 71 -11.42 7.94 20.42
C ASN A 71 -10.62 7.83 19.11
N VAL A 72 -10.86 6.80 18.30
CA VAL A 72 -10.23 6.66 16.98
C VAL A 72 -10.97 7.51 15.95
N ARG A 73 -10.31 8.56 15.46
CA ARG A 73 -10.83 9.42 14.37
C ARG A 73 -9.95 9.25 13.13
N ALA A 74 -10.52 8.69 12.06
CA ALA A 74 -9.88 8.63 10.75
C ALA A 74 -10.47 9.69 9.82
N ARG A 75 -9.62 10.35 9.03
CA ARG A 75 -10.05 11.09 7.84
C ARG A 75 -9.58 10.32 6.64
N TYR A 76 -10.51 9.89 5.81
CA TYR A 76 -10.23 9.18 4.56
C TYR A 76 -11.00 9.84 3.42
N ARG A 77 -10.59 9.56 2.19
CA ARG A 77 -11.32 9.95 0.99
C ARG A 77 -11.90 8.67 0.38
N LYS A 78 -13.18 8.71 0.02
CA LYS A 78 -13.82 7.64 -0.75
C LYS A 78 -13.86 8.06 -2.21
N GLY A 79 -13.14 7.34 -3.06
CA GLY A 79 -13.20 7.52 -4.50
C GLY A 79 -14.48 6.95 -5.10
N ILE A 80 -14.73 7.26 -6.38
CA ILE A 80 -15.87 6.75 -7.15
C ILE A 80 -15.46 5.77 -8.25
N GLY A 81 -14.23 5.25 -8.18
CA GLY A 81 -13.67 4.32 -9.17
C GLY A 81 -13.34 4.97 -10.50
N ALA A 82 -13.47 4.20 -11.58
CA ALA A 82 -13.14 4.64 -12.94
C ALA A 82 -13.98 5.84 -13.40
N GLY A 83 -15.19 6.01 -12.85
CA GLY A 83 -16.06 7.17 -13.11
C GLY A 83 -15.47 8.51 -12.65
N GLY A 84 -14.41 8.50 -11.84
CA GLY A 84 -13.66 9.70 -11.43
C GLY A 84 -12.65 10.19 -12.46
N ASN A 85 -12.34 9.37 -13.48
CA ASN A 85 -11.42 9.75 -14.54
C ASN A 85 -12.11 10.69 -15.53
N VAL A 86 -11.74 11.97 -15.50
CA VAL A 86 -12.34 12.99 -16.36
C VAL A 86 -11.26 13.86 -17.01
N GLY A 87 -11.56 14.37 -18.21
CA GLY A 87 -10.66 15.27 -18.91
C GLY A 87 -10.40 16.59 -18.17
N SER A 88 -9.40 17.35 -18.63
CA SER A 88 -9.17 18.72 -18.18
C SER A 88 -10.43 19.58 -18.39
N GLY A 89 -10.70 20.48 -17.44
CA GLY A 89 -11.82 21.40 -17.47
C GLY A 89 -13.21 20.80 -17.21
N LYS A 90 -13.31 19.54 -16.78
CA LYS A 90 -14.60 18.86 -16.53
C LYS A 90 -15.10 18.94 -15.09
N LEU A 91 -14.22 19.19 -14.12
CA LEU A 91 -14.57 19.35 -12.72
C LEU A 91 -14.88 20.82 -12.44
N THR A 92 -16.11 21.25 -12.69
CA THR A 92 -16.54 22.65 -12.56
C THR A 92 -17.39 22.95 -11.33
N THR A 93 -17.82 21.91 -10.59
CA THR A 93 -18.75 22.07 -9.47
C THR A 93 -18.02 22.46 -8.18
N LEU A 94 -18.25 23.69 -7.72
CA LEU A 94 -17.78 24.17 -6.41
C LEU A 94 -18.62 23.59 -5.26
N LEU A 95 -18.03 22.69 -4.45
CA LEU A 95 -18.67 22.13 -3.24
C LEU A 95 -18.80 23.15 -2.11
N SER A 96 -17.87 24.10 -2.04
CA SER A 96 -17.95 25.29 -1.20
C SER A 96 -17.68 26.52 -2.06
N ARG A 97 -18.31 27.66 -1.74
CA ARG A 97 -18.10 28.94 -2.43
C ARG A 97 -17.43 29.93 -1.48
N PRO A 98 -16.09 29.90 -1.36
CA PRO A 98 -15.36 30.95 -0.65
C PRO A 98 -15.68 32.32 -1.26
N LEU A 99 -15.70 33.36 -0.43
CA LEU A 99 -15.91 34.74 -0.88
C LEU A 99 -14.90 35.11 -1.97
N GLY A 100 -15.39 35.63 -3.10
CA GLY A 100 -14.57 36.06 -4.23
C GLY A 100 -14.27 34.99 -5.28
N VAL A 101 -14.67 33.72 -5.08
CA VAL A 101 -14.49 32.64 -6.07
C VAL A 101 -15.77 32.43 -6.87
N SER A 102 -15.70 32.65 -8.19
CA SER A 102 -16.84 32.50 -9.12
C SER A 102 -16.91 31.13 -9.78
N ASP A 103 -15.75 30.51 -10.06
CA ASP A 103 -15.65 29.21 -10.71
C ASP A 103 -14.34 28.51 -10.30
N ALA A 104 -14.28 27.20 -10.50
CA ALA A 104 -13.04 26.43 -10.40
C ALA A 104 -13.08 25.27 -11.39
N VAL A 105 -11.94 24.99 -12.02
CA VAL A 105 -11.78 23.91 -12.98
C VAL A 105 -10.54 23.09 -12.66
N ASN A 106 -10.52 21.81 -13.05
CA ASN A 106 -9.29 21.01 -13.03
C ASN A 106 -8.42 21.35 -14.26
N PRO A 107 -7.22 21.94 -14.10
CA PRO A 107 -6.37 22.31 -15.23
C PRO A 107 -5.77 21.08 -15.94
N SER A 108 -5.55 19.98 -15.21
CA SER A 108 -5.11 18.69 -15.72
C SER A 108 -6.25 17.66 -15.66
N PRO A 109 -6.22 16.61 -16.51
CA PRO A 109 -7.16 15.50 -16.36
C PRO A 109 -7.06 14.87 -14.96
N ALA A 110 -8.20 14.42 -14.45
CA ALA A 110 -8.24 13.54 -13.29
C ALA A 110 -8.06 12.10 -13.78
N THR A 111 -7.09 11.39 -13.19
CA THR A 111 -6.69 10.04 -13.58
C THR A 111 -6.49 9.17 -12.35
N GLY A 112 -6.27 7.86 -12.53
CA GLY A 112 -5.96 6.92 -11.45
C GLY A 112 -7.17 6.37 -10.71
N GLY A 113 -8.39 6.76 -11.09
CA GLY A 113 -9.60 6.08 -10.64
C GLY A 113 -9.70 4.69 -11.26
N GLU A 114 -9.84 3.67 -10.43
CA GLU A 114 -10.05 2.29 -10.86
C GLU A 114 -11.23 1.71 -10.10
N ASP A 115 -12.05 0.91 -10.79
CA ASP A 115 -13.17 0.23 -10.14
C ASP A 115 -12.65 -0.83 -9.15
N PRO A 116 -13.45 -1.17 -8.12
CA PRO A 116 -13.08 -2.25 -7.21
C PRO A 116 -12.75 -3.52 -7.97
N GLU A 117 -11.67 -4.18 -7.57
CA GLU A 117 -11.22 -5.43 -8.17
C GLU A 117 -12.32 -6.51 -8.08
N THR A 118 -12.43 -7.33 -9.12
CA THR A 118 -13.36 -8.47 -9.13
C THR A 118 -12.87 -9.58 -8.19
N LEU A 119 -13.79 -10.40 -7.68
CA LEU A 119 -13.44 -11.50 -6.77
C LEU A 119 -12.45 -12.50 -7.38
N ASP A 120 -12.56 -12.79 -8.68
CA ASP A 120 -11.67 -13.74 -9.34
C ASP A 120 -10.26 -13.16 -9.51
N ARG A 121 -10.14 -11.88 -9.90
CA ARG A 121 -8.83 -11.20 -9.93
C ARG A 121 -8.22 -11.10 -8.54
N ALA A 122 -9.01 -10.78 -7.53
CA ALA A 122 -8.55 -10.73 -6.14
C ALA A 122 -8.01 -12.08 -5.67
N ARG A 123 -8.59 -13.21 -6.07
CA ARG A 123 -8.06 -14.55 -5.76
C ARG A 123 -6.71 -14.81 -6.41
N GLU A 124 -6.52 -14.35 -7.65
CA GLU A 124 -5.24 -14.48 -8.36
C GLU A 124 -4.16 -13.56 -7.78
N ASN A 125 -4.54 -12.36 -7.33
CA ASN A 125 -3.62 -11.31 -6.88
C ASN A 125 -3.32 -11.36 -5.37
N ALA A 126 -4.25 -11.85 -4.54
CA ALA A 126 -4.08 -11.99 -3.09
C ALA A 126 -2.76 -12.68 -2.66
N PRO A 127 -2.30 -13.77 -3.30
CA PRO A 127 -1.06 -14.42 -2.86
C PRO A 127 0.21 -13.68 -3.29
N LEU A 128 0.15 -12.70 -4.21
CA LEU A 128 1.34 -12.09 -4.81
C LEU A 128 2.25 -11.45 -3.77
N THR A 129 1.69 -10.75 -2.80
CA THR A 129 2.45 -10.09 -1.72
C THR A 129 3.19 -11.11 -0.84
N THR A 130 2.58 -12.28 -0.60
CA THR A 130 3.19 -13.36 0.19
C THR A 130 4.24 -14.12 -0.60
N LEU A 131 4.07 -14.23 -1.92
CA LEU A 131 5.06 -14.85 -2.81
C LEU A 131 6.34 -14.02 -2.89
N THR A 132 6.24 -12.70 -2.81
CA THR A 132 7.40 -11.80 -2.86
C THR A 132 8.03 -11.53 -1.49
N LEU A 133 7.33 -11.76 -0.37
CA LEU A 133 7.82 -11.42 0.98
C LEU A 133 8.41 -9.99 1.06
N ASP A 134 7.70 -9.03 0.45
CA ASP A 134 8.11 -7.62 0.32
C ASP A 134 9.47 -7.37 -0.37
N ARG A 135 10.01 -8.33 -1.13
CA ARG A 135 11.27 -8.20 -1.86
C ARG A 135 11.25 -8.86 -3.24
N ALA A 136 11.80 -8.18 -4.26
CA ALA A 136 11.96 -8.75 -5.60
C ALA A 136 13.37 -9.33 -5.78
N VAL A 137 13.50 -10.67 -5.83
CA VAL A 137 14.80 -11.35 -5.97
C VAL A 137 14.84 -12.21 -7.24
N SER A 138 13.86 -13.09 -7.40
CA SER A 138 13.73 -13.94 -8.58
C SER A 138 13.00 -13.24 -9.72
N ILE A 139 13.15 -13.74 -10.95
CA ILE A 139 12.40 -13.23 -12.12
C ILE A 139 10.89 -13.37 -11.92
N ALA A 140 10.44 -14.42 -11.23
CA ALA A 140 9.03 -14.56 -10.88
C ALA A 140 8.60 -13.47 -9.89
N ASP A 141 9.47 -13.09 -8.95
CA ASP A 141 9.17 -12.04 -7.98
C ASP A 141 9.03 -10.70 -8.68
N TYR A 142 9.94 -10.32 -9.59
CA TYR A 142 9.80 -9.06 -10.35
C TYR A 142 8.48 -8.96 -11.10
N ARG A 143 8.00 -10.08 -11.66
CA ARG A 143 6.67 -10.15 -12.30
C ARG A 143 5.55 -9.96 -11.28
N ASN A 144 5.57 -10.73 -10.20
CA ASN A 144 4.50 -10.75 -9.20
C ASN A 144 4.43 -9.44 -8.42
N PHE A 145 5.59 -8.88 -8.09
CA PHE A 145 5.75 -7.59 -7.42
C PHE A 145 5.14 -6.47 -8.26
N ALA A 146 5.41 -6.43 -9.56
CA ALA A 146 4.80 -5.45 -10.45
C ALA A 146 3.28 -5.61 -10.58
N ARG A 147 2.77 -6.85 -10.66
CA ARG A 147 1.31 -7.12 -10.68
C ARG A 147 0.59 -6.74 -9.39
N ALA A 148 1.29 -6.57 -8.28
CA ALA A 148 0.70 -6.13 -7.02
C ALA A 148 0.35 -4.63 -7.01
N PHE A 149 0.81 -3.85 -7.98
CA PHE A 149 0.48 -2.42 -8.10
C PHE A 149 -0.86 -2.22 -8.78
N ALA A 150 -1.73 -1.42 -8.15
CA ALA A 150 -2.98 -0.97 -8.76
C ALA A 150 -2.69 -0.21 -10.08
N GLY A 151 -3.53 -0.43 -11.09
CA GLY A 151 -3.31 0.07 -12.45
C GLY A 151 -2.39 -0.78 -13.33
N ILE A 152 -1.76 -1.86 -12.83
CA ILE A 152 -1.00 -2.83 -13.64
C ILE A 152 -1.80 -4.12 -13.77
N ASP A 153 -2.22 -4.44 -15.00
CA ASP A 153 -3.01 -5.64 -15.28
C ASP A 153 -2.12 -6.85 -15.56
N LYS A 154 -1.10 -6.64 -16.39
CA LYS A 154 -0.16 -7.69 -16.81
C LYS A 154 1.25 -7.22 -16.61
N ALA A 155 2.08 -8.14 -16.13
CA ALA A 155 3.52 -7.96 -16.10
C ALA A 155 4.22 -9.24 -16.59
N HIS A 156 5.38 -9.07 -17.19
CA HIS A 156 6.28 -10.14 -17.57
C HIS A 156 7.72 -9.71 -17.32
N ALA A 157 8.51 -10.58 -16.70
CA ALA A 157 9.91 -10.31 -16.41
C ALA A 157 10.80 -11.34 -17.11
N LEU A 158 11.94 -10.86 -17.64
CA LEU A 158 12.96 -11.65 -18.31
C LEU A 158 14.34 -11.29 -17.76
N TRP A 159 15.21 -12.29 -17.62
CA TRP A 159 16.62 -12.10 -17.29
C TRP A 159 17.46 -11.95 -18.56
N ILE A 160 18.24 -10.88 -18.64
CA ILE A 160 19.24 -10.67 -19.69
C ILE A 160 20.63 -10.86 -19.05
N PRO A 161 21.36 -11.95 -19.36
CA PRO A 161 22.57 -12.31 -18.62
C PRO A 161 23.80 -11.43 -18.94
N SER A 162 23.85 -10.81 -20.11
CA SER A 162 25.04 -10.08 -20.58
C SER A 162 24.70 -9.01 -21.63
N GLY A 163 25.68 -8.15 -21.92
CA GLY A 163 25.55 -7.05 -22.89
C GLY A 163 24.97 -5.76 -22.31
N ILE A 164 24.68 -4.79 -23.19
CA ILE A 164 24.17 -3.45 -22.83
C ILE A 164 22.79 -3.53 -22.15
N GLY A 165 22.03 -4.59 -22.44
CA GLY A 165 20.73 -4.85 -21.81
C GLY A 165 20.80 -5.71 -20.55
N ARG A 166 21.99 -6.04 -20.01
CA ARG A 166 22.12 -6.93 -18.85
C ARG A 166 21.26 -6.45 -17.68
N GLY A 167 20.49 -7.35 -17.08
CA GLY A 167 19.59 -7.05 -15.98
C GLY A 167 18.21 -7.70 -16.15
N VAL A 168 17.23 -7.19 -15.41
CA VAL A 168 15.84 -7.60 -15.54
C VAL A 168 15.13 -6.67 -16.52
N LEU A 169 14.55 -7.24 -17.57
CA LEU A 169 13.61 -6.55 -18.43
C LEU A 169 12.19 -6.85 -17.94
N LEU A 170 11.50 -5.84 -17.42
CA LEU A 170 10.14 -5.92 -16.93
C LEU A 170 9.20 -5.23 -17.94
N THR A 171 8.37 -6.02 -18.61
CA THR A 171 7.29 -5.51 -19.46
C THR A 171 6.01 -5.38 -18.65
N ILE A 172 5.36 -4.22 -18.68
CA ILE A 172 4.10 -3.95 -17.98
C ILE A 172 3.01 -3.53 -18.95
N ALA A 173 1.76 -3.79 -18.60
CA ALA A 173 0.57 -3.30 -19.27
C ALA A 173 -0.47 -2.91 -18.22
N GLY A 174 -1.09 -1.76 -18.41
CA GLY A 174 -2.23 -1.33 -17.62
C GLY A 174 -3.51 -2.07 -17.97
N VAL A 175 -4.61 -1.66 -17.36
CA VAL A 175 -5.94 -2.24 -17.58
C VAL A 175 -6.27 -2.29 -19.08
N ASP A 176 -6.79 -3.43 -19.54
CA ASP A 176 -7.10 -3.71 -20.94
C ASP A 176 -5.91 -3.54 -21.91
N GLY A 177 -4.68 -3.65 -21.41
CA GLY A 177 -3.45 -3.49 -22.19
C GLY A 177 -3.05 -2.04 -22.44
N ALA A 178 -3.65 -1.08 -21.72
CA ALA A 178 -3.29 0.33 -21.82
C ALA A 178 -1.82 0.58 -21.49
N GLU A 179 -1.25 1.61 -22.11
CA GLU A 179 0.08 2.10 -21.75
C GLU A 179 0.06 2.69 -20.33
N VAL A 180 1.10 2.41 -19.55
CA VAL A 180 1.36 3.03 -18.25
C VAL A 180 2.43 4.11 -18.48
N PRO A 181 2.06 5.40 -18.58
CA PRO A 181 3.01 6.45 -18.92
C PRO A 181 4.09 6.60 -17.85
N GLU A 182 5.33 6.90 -18.26
CA GLU A 182 6.44 7.13 -17.32
C GLU A 182 6.18 8.31 -16.36
N THR A 183 5.33 9.26 -16.78
CA THR A 183 4.91 10.41 -15.96
C THR A 183 3.79 10.08 -14.98
N SER A 184 3.24 8.87 -14.99
CA SER A 184 2.15 8.48 -14.10
C SER A 184 2.66 8.15 -12.69
N GLU A 185 1.84 8.41 -11.67
CA GLU A 185 2.16 8.02 -10.29
C GLU A 185 2.37 6.51 -10.16
N VAL A 186 1.62 5.69 -10.91
CA VAL A 186 1.76 4.22 -10.90
C VAL A 186 3.16 3.81 -11.35
N TYR A 187 3.65 4.38 -12.45
CA TYR A 187 5.00 4.09 -12.94
C TYR A 187 6.07 4.53 -11.94
N GLY A 188 5.96 5.75 -11.42
CA GLY A 188 6.90 6.28 -10.43
C GLY A 188 6.95 5.43 -9.16
N ASN A 189 5.79 5.11 -8.60
CA ASN A 189 5.68 4.28 -7.40
C ASN A 189 6.27 2.88 -7.62
N LEU A 190 6.02 2.26 -8.79
CA LEU A 190 6.60 0.97 -9.13
C LEU A 190 8.13 1.05 -9.24
N ALA A 191 8.65 2.06 -9.95
CA ALA A 191 10.09 2.25 -10.14
C ALA A 191 10.81 2.46 -8.80
N ASP A 192 10.26 3.31 -7.93
CA ASP A 192 10.81 3.59 -6.59
C ASP A 192 10.76 2.35 -5.69
N ALA A 193 9.67 1.58 -5.76
CA ALA A 193 9.54 0.36 -5.00
C ALA A 193 10.51 -0.73 -5.49
N LEU A 194 10.70 -0.88 -6.80
CA LEU A 194 11.68 -1.82 -7.35
C LEU A 194 13.12 -1.41 -7.02
N ALA A 195 13.41 -0.11 -6.96
CA ALA A 195 14.72 0.38 -6.51
C ALA A 195 14.96 0.12 -5.01
N THR A 196 13.90 0.20 -4.20
CA THR A 196 13.96 0.03 -2.74
C THR A 196 13.97 -1.43 -2.30
N TYR A 197 13.12 -2.24 -2.92
CA TYR A 197 12.82 -3.62 -2.54
C TYR A 197 13.39 -4.65 -3.52
N GLY A 198 14.02 -4.22 -4.62
CA GLY A 198 14.77 -5.07 -5.54
C GLY A 198 16.21 -5.33 -5.10
N ASP A 199 16.98 -6.00 -5.95
CA ASP A 199 18.43 -6.11 -5.79
C ASP A 199 19.11 -4.86 -6.36
N PRO A 200 19.79 -4.02 -5.55
CA PRO A 200 20.40 -2.77 -6.02
C PRO A 200 21.56 -2.98 -7.00
N LEU A 201 22.10 -4.20 -7.11
CA LEU A 201 23.17 -4.53 -8.05
C LEU A 201 22.64 -5.04 -9.40
N VAL A 202 21.32 -5.25 -9.51
CA VAL A 202 20.68 -5.73 -10.72
C VAL A 202 20.02 -4.54 -11.44
N PRO A 203 20.48 -4.15 -12.63
CA PRO A 203 19.79 -3.15 -13.42
C PRO A 203 18.39 -3.65 -13.79
N ILE A 204 17.38 -2.78 -13.63
CA ILE A 204 16.00 -3.09 -14.00
C ILE A 204 15.59 -2.10 -15.08
N ARG A 205 15.01 -2.62 -16.17
CA ARG A 205 14.42 -1.81 -17.23
C ARG A 205 12.94 -2.12 -17.32
N ILE A 206 12.13 -1.11 -17.04
CA ILE A 206 10.68 -1.18 -17.19
C ILE A 206 10.33 -0.71 -18.60
N VAL A 207 9.48 -1.46 -19.30
CA VAL A 207 8.99 -1.10 -20.64
C VAL A 207 7.50 -1.36 -20.72
N ASN A 208 6.78 -0.55 -21.48
CA ASN A 208 5.38 -0.83 -21.78
C ASN A 208 5.26 -1.98 -22.77
N HIS A 209 4.16 -2.73 -22.65
CA HIS A 209 3.76 -3.70 -23.65
C HIS A 209 3.51 -2.99 -24.98
N LEU A 210 4.15 -3.49 -26.04
CA LEU A 210 3.88 -3.08 -27.41
C LEU A 210 3.00 -4.15 -28.05
N ASP A 211 1.77 -3.79 -28.39
CA ASP A 211 0.92 -4.65 -29.20
C ASP A 211 1.49 -4.69 -30.62
N SER A 212 1.71 -5.89 -31.16
CA SER A 212 2.38 -6.12 -32.44
C SER A 212 1.39 -6.26 -33.60
N ARG A 213 0.38 -5.39 -33.62
CA ARG A 213 -0.64 -5.33 -34.67
C ARG A 213 -0.27 -4.38 -35.80
#